data_AF-A0A832WFA9-F1
#
_entry.id   AF-A0A832WFA9-F1
#
_cell.length_a   1.000
_cell.length_b   1.000
_cell.length_c   1.000
_cell.angle_alpha   90.00
_cell.angle_beta   90.00
_cell.angle_gamma   90.00
#
_symmetry.space_group_name_H-M   'P 1'
#
loop_
_entity.id
_entity.type
_entity.pdbx_description
1 polymer ?
#
loop_
_entity_poly.entity_id
_entity_poly.type
_entity_poly.pdbx_seq_one_letter_code
_entity_poly.pdbx_strand_id
1 'polypeptide(L)' 'MDIIHAKQLQAELNSPTRLCGNISNAETLSEKRQKDVFEKTYESLCNGIDIISPNCMILPNTPIKNIKAMIEARNKFCDM' A
#
# COMPACT_ATOMS: atom_id res chain seq x y z
N MET A 1 4.08 0.01 8.35
CA MET A 1 2.88 0.07 9.22
C MET A 1 2.24 -1.30 9.19
N ASP A 2 2.03 -1.92 10.35
CA ASP A 2 1.21 -3.13 10.47
C ASP A 2 -0.27 -2.73 10.40
N ILE A 3 -0.92 -3.08 9.28
CA ILE A 3 -2.30 -2.67 8.99
C ILE A 3 -3.28 -3.40 9.92
N ILE A 4 -3.02 -4.68 10.21
CA ILE A 4 -3.91 -5.50 11.03
C ILE A 4 -3.93 -4.95 12.45
N HIS A 5 -2.76 -4.69 13.02
CA HIS A 5 -2.67 -4.09 14.35
C HIS A 5 -3.29 -2.68 14.39
N ALA A 6 -3.05 -1.84 13.38
CA ALA A 6 -3.64 -0.51 13.30
C ALA A 6 -5.18 -0.55 13.21
N LYS A 7 -5.75 -1.52 12.47
CA LYS A 7 -7.20 -1.73 12.38
C LYS A 7 -7.80 -2.20 13.70
N GLN A 8 -7.13 -3.10 14.42
CA GLN A 8 -7.54 -3.51 15.76
C GLN A 8 -7.61 -2.31 16.71
N LEU A 9 -6.56 -1.49 16.74
CA LEU A 9 -6.52 -0.29 17.57
C LEU A 9 -7.61 0.73 17.20
N GLN A 10 -7.89 0.92 15.89
CA GLN A 10 -9.00 1.76 15.46
C GLN A 10 -10.35 1.27 16.00
N ALA A 11 -10.59 -0.05 16.00
CA ALA A 11 -11.81 -0.64 16.53
C ALA A 11 -11.91 -0.49 18.06
N GLU A 12 -10.82 -0.77 18.79
CA GLU A 12 -10.74 -0.64 20.25
C GLU A 12 -11.01 0.80 20.72
N LEU A 13 -10.45 1.78 20.00
CA LEU A 13 -10.60 3.20 20.33
C LEU A 13 -11.88 3.82 19.74
N ASN A 14 -12.69 3.05 19.00
CA ASN A 14 -13.81 3.55 18.21
C ASN A 14 -13.43 4.79 17.37
N SER A 15 -12.25 4.74 16.76
CA SER A 15 -11.62 5.88 16.10
C SER A 15 -12.26 6.15 14.74
N PRO A 16 -12.66 7.39 14.42
CA PRO A 16 -13.19 7.75 13.10
C PRO A 16 -12.10 7.92 12.02
N THR A 17 -10.85 7.59 12.33
CA THR A 17 -9.71 7.81 11.44
C THR A 17 -9.71 6.85 10.23
N ARG A 18 -8.86 7.14 9.25
CA ARG A 18 -8.60 6.30 8.07
C ARG A 18 -7.10 6.07 7.95
N LEU A 19 -6.71 4.86 7.57
CA LEU A 19 -5.33 4.47 7.34
C LEU A 19 -4.92 4.75 5.90
N CYS A 20 -3.83 5.48 5.73
CA CYS A 20 -3.24 5.82 4.44
C CYS A 20 -1.79 5.30 4.39
N GLY A 21 -1.40 4.64 3.30
CA GLY A 21 -0.08 4.02 3.17
C GLY A 21 -0.16 2.68 2.45
N ASN A 22 0.78 1.75 2.63
CA ASN A 22 1.99 1.77 3.47
C ASN A 22 3.23 1.32 2.66
N ILE A 23 3.18 1.45 1.33
CA ILE A 23 4.19 0.88 0.44
C ILE A 23 5.50 1.63 0.61
N SER A 24 6.57 0.90 0.94
CA SER A 24 7.89 1.48 1.22
C SER A 24 8.52 2.10 -0.03
N ASN A 25 8.95 3.35 0.06
CA ASN A 25 9.59 4.03 -1.06
C ASN A 25 10.94 3.42 -1.46
N ALA A 26 11.83 3.23 -0.48
CA ALA A 26 13.16 2.67 -0.73
C ALA A 26 13.07 1.16 -1.01
N GLU A 27 12.58 0.40 -0.02
CA GLU A 27 12.67 -1.06 -0.01
C GLU A 27 11.68 -1.77 -0.94
N THR A 28 10.66 -1.06 -1.47
CA THR A 28 9.65 -1.66 -2.35
C THR A 28 9.55 -0.91 -3.67
N LEU A 29 9.15 0.36 -3.66
CA LEU A 29 8.89 1.10 -4.90
C LEU A 29 10.16 1.33 -5.74
N SER A 30 11.28 1.64 -5.11
CA SER A 30 12.54 1.93 -5.82
C SER A 30 13.35 0.67 -6.12
N GLU A 31 13.49 -0.24 -5.15
CA GLU A 31 14.46 -1.35 -5.24
C GLU A 31 13.89 -2.68 -5.76
N LYS A 32 12.57 -2.90 -5.68
CA LYS A 32 11.98 -4.20 -6.03
C LYS A 32 11.46 -4.24 -7.46
N ARG A 33 11.13 -5.46 -7.92
CA ARG A 33 10.55 -5.67 -9.24
C ARG A 33 9.06 -5.33 -9.20
N GLN A 34 8.52 -5.02 -10.37
CA GLN A 34 7.10 -4.70 -10.57
C GLN A 34 6.16 -5.72 -9.92
N LYS A 35 6.45 -7.01 -10.06
CA LYS A 35 5.67 -8.10 -9.44
C LYS A 35 5.65 -8.00 -7.91
N ASP A 36 6.80 -7.74 -7.30
CA ASP A 36 6.91 -7.65 -5.84
C ASP A 36 6.14 -6.42 -5.32
N VAL A 37 6.15 -5.31 -6.06
CA VAL A 37 5.34 -4.11 -5.75
C VAL A 37 3.85 -4.41 -5.86
N PHE A 38 3.43 -5.10 -6.92
CA PHE A 38 2.04 -5.54 -7.10
C PHE A 38 1.58 -6.38 -5.91
N GLU A 39 2.32 -7.44 -5.58
CA GLU A 39 1.97 -8.37 -4.50
C GLU A 39 1.88 -7.66 -3.15
N LYS A 40 2.84 -6.78 -2.85
CA LYS A 40 2.82 -6.02 -1.59
C LYS A 40 1.66 -5.03 -1.51
N THR A 41 1.32 -4.40 -2.63
CA THR A 41 0.17 -3.50 -2.73
C THR A 41 -1.12 -4.28 -2.51
N TYR A 42 -1.26 -5.42 -3.17
CA TYR A 42 -2.43 -6.27 -3.05
C TYR A 42 -2.61 -6.82 -1.63
N GLU A 43 -1.53 -7.27 -0.98
CA GLU A 43 -1.52 -7.70 0.42
C GLU A 43 -2.02 -6.58 1.35
N SER A 44 -1.57 -5.35 1.12
CA SER A 44 -1.97 -4.19 1.93
C SER A 44 -3.46 -3.86 1.79
N LEU A 45 -4.01 -4.04 0.59
CA LEU A 45 -5.45 -3.92 0.31
C LEU A 45 -6.24 -5.03 1.01
N CYS A 46 -5.81 -6.29 0.91
CA CYS A 46 -6.42 -7.42 1.61
C CYS A 46 -6.40 -7.25 3.14
N ASN A 47 -5.35 -6.65 3.69
CA ASN A 47 -5.25 -6.34 5.12
C ASN A 47 -6.15 -5.17 5.56
N GLY A 48 -6.84 -4.51 4.61
CA GLY A 48 -7.88 -3.53 4.89
C GLY A 48 -7.39 -2.09 4.96
N ILE A 49 -6.27 -1.72 4.32
CA ILE A 49 -5.88 -0.31 4.21
C ILE A 49 -7.01 0.51 3.55
N ASP A 50 -7.33 1.69 4.10
CA ASP A 50 -8.42 2.51 3.56
C ASP A 50 -8.00 3.27 2.30
N ILE A 51 -6.78 3.81 2.30
CA ILE A 51 -6.20 4.53 1.17
C ILE A 51 -4.82 3.96 0.89
N ILE A 52 -4.69 3.27 -0.25
CA ILE A 52 -3.40 2.77 -0.70
C ILE A 52 -2.53 3.92 -1.23
N SER A 53 -1.35 4.09 -0.65
CA SER A 53 -0.37 5.09 -1.06
C SER A 53 1.05 4.63 -0.73
N PRO A 54 2.08 5.29 -1.28
CA PRO A 54 3.41 5.22 -0.71
C PRO A 54 3.40 5.72 0.74
N ASN A 55 4.31 5.23 1.57
CA ASN A 55 4.42 5.65 2.97
C ASN A 55 4.98 7.07 3.16
N CYS A 56 5.65 7.61 2.15
CA CYS A 56 6.24 8.95 2.12
C CYS A 56 6.31 9.44 0.66
N MET A 57 7.19 10.40 0.33
CA MET A 57 7.38 10.92 -1.03
C MET A 57 8.03 9.91 -1.99
N ILE A 58 7.51 9.82 -3.22
CA ILE A 58 8.10 9.03 -4.31
C ILE A 58 9.49 9.58 -4.65
N LEU A 59 10.49 8.71 -4.73
CA LEU A 59 11.86 9.10 -5.09
C LEU A 59 11.96 9.44 -6.59
N PRO A 60 12.79 10.43 -7.00
CA PRO A 60 12.91 10.84 -8.40
C PRO A 60 13.29 9.71 -9.38
N ASN A 61 14.03 8.72 -8.90
CA ASN A 61 14.49 7.56 -9.66
C ASN A 61 13.55 6.35 -9.58
N THR A 62 12.38 6.48 -8.94
CA THR A 62 11.40 5.38 -8.82
C THR A 62 10.93 4.97 -10.22
N PRO A 63 11.07 3.69 -10.61
CA PRO A 63 10.62 3.25 -11.93
C PRO A 63 9.11 3.44 -12.12
N ILE A 64 8.69 4.08 -13.21
CA ILE A 64 7.26 4.29 -13.54
C ILE A 64 6.48 2.97 -13.54
N LYS A 65 7.09 1.87 -14.00
CA LYS A 65 6.47 0.53 -13.99
C LYS A 65 6.07 0.07 -12.58
N ASN A 66 6.85 0.44 -11.56
CA ASN A 66 6.56 0.09 -10.17
C ASN A 66 5.38 0.92 -9.63
N ILE A 67 5.30 2.20 -10.01
CA ILE A 67 4.13 3.04 -9.69
C ILE A 67 2.86 2.47 -10.36
N LYS A 68 2.96 2.07 -11.64
CA LYS A 68 1.85 1.42 -12.36
C LYS A 68 1.42 0.10 -11.73
N ALA A 69 2.33 -0.66 -11.13
CA ALA A 69 2.00 -1.90 -10.42
C ALA A 69 1.06 -1.67 -9.23
N MET A 70 1.21 -0.56 -8.51
CA MET A 70 0.29 -0.20 -7.43
C MET A 70 -1.13 0.04 -7.95
N ILE A 71 -1.23 0.75 -9.08
CA ILE A 71 -2.51 1.04 -9.74
C ILE A 71 -3.17 -0.26 -10.22
N GLU A 72 -2.39 -1.13 -10.86
CA GLU A 72 -2.86 -2.43 -11.35
C GLU A 72 -3.37 -3.31 -10.21
N ALA A 73 -2.63 -3.40 -9.09
CA ALA A 73 -3.05 -4.15 -7.91
C ALA A 73 -4.36 -3.62 -7.32
N ARG A 74 -4.50 -2.29 -7.21
CA ARG A 74 -5.75 -1.68 -6.72
C ARG A 74 -6.91 -1.97 -7.66
N ASN A 75 -6.75 -1.77 -8.97
CA ASN A 75 -7.82 -2.05 -9.93
C ASN A 75 -8.26 -3.52 -9.85
N LYS A 76 -7.30 -4.46 -9.85
CA LYS A 76 -7.62 -5.89 -9.69
C LYS A 76 -8.38 -6.18 -8.40
N PHE A 77 -8.02 -5.55 -7.29
CA PHE A 77 -8.69 -5.74 -5.99
C PHE A 77 -10.14 -5.22 -6.01
N CYS A 78 -10.40 -4.09 -6.68
CA CYS A 78 -11.73 -3.48 -6.75
C CYS A 78 -12.64 -4.07 -7.84
N ASP A 79 -12.07 -4.69 -8.87
CA ASP A 79 -12.81 -5.36 -9.95
C ASP A 79 -13.31 -6.77 -9.54
N MET A 80 -13.07 -7.20 -8.29
CA MET A 80 -13.53 -8.47 -7.70
C MET A 80 -14.81 -8.29 -6.88
#